data_AF-A0A6P0YZJ6-F1
#
_entry.id   AF-A0A6P0YZJ6-F1
#
_cell.length_a   1.000
_cell.length_b   1.000
_cell.length_c   1.000
_cell.angle_alpha   90.00
_cell.angle_beta   90.00
_cell.angle_gamma   90.00
#
_symmetry.space_group_name_H-M   'P 1'
#
loop_
_entity.id
_entity.type
_entity.pdbx_description
1 polymer ?
#
loop_
_entity_poly.entity_id
_entity_poly.type
_entity_poly.pdbx_seq_one_letter_code
_entity_poly.pdbx_strand_id
1 'polypeptide(L)'
;SLVSDQLDAVLQMIENSETYERRRKNNSKASRKRRWQELWQEVSDIFNTEASFSTFGSEPQKQYAYTEILGTQNDDELEGGSDRDKLIGRQGQDFLRGQGGDDILRGGGHRDVLVGGGGADIFVIQNASDYDVVRDFSDGKDYLKLGSNLAFNQLAISQQDRDTVIEINGDALMILRDTDVSAITQADFV
;
A
#
# COMPACT_ATOMS: atom_id res chain seq x y z
N SER A 1 11.72 9.34 33.88
CA SER A 1 11.78 8.04 33.18
C SER A 1 12.52 8.27 31.88
N LEU A 2 13.11 7.24 31.28
CA LEU A 2 13.87 7.31 30.01
C LEU A 2 13.10 8.08 28.90
N VAL A 3 11.77 8.04 28.96
CA VAL A 3 10.82 8.73 28.06
C VAL A 3 10.85 10.27 28.20
N SER A 4 11.07 10.81 29.41
CA SER A 4 11.14 12.26 29.65
C SER A 4 12.39 12.86 29.02
N ASP A 5 13.52 12.18 29.18
CA ASP A 5 14.82 12.66 28.70
C ASP A 5 14.89 12.62 27.16
N GLN A 6 14.19 11.67 26.54
CA GLN A 6 14.05 11.58 25.08
C GLN A 6 13.12 12.66 24.51
N LEU A 7 12.04 13.01 25.22
CA LEU A 7 11.12 14.07 24.79
C LEU A 7 11.79 15.46 24.84
N ASP A 8 12.58 15.72 25.89
CA ASP A 8 13.32 16.96 26.03
C ASP A 8 14.41 17.11 24.96
N ALA A 9 15.07 15.99 24.58
CA ALA A 9 16.04 15.99 23.49
C ALA A 9 15.37 16.34 22.13
N VAL A 10 14.18 15.80 21.86
CA VAL A 10 13.42 16.10 20.65
C VAL A 10 12.96 17.56 20.62
N LEU A 11 12.44 18.09 21.73
CA LEU A 11 12.05 19.50 21.84
C LEU A 11 13.25 20.43 21.64
N GLN A 12 14.40 20.10 22.20
CA GLN A 12 15.62 20.89 22.05
C GLN A 12 16.16 20.84 20.61
N MET A 13 16.04 19.72 19.91
CA MET A 13 16.38 19.61 18.49
C MET A 13 15.44 20.45 17.60
N ILE A 14 14.14 20.47 17.89
CA ILE A 14 13.16 21.30 17.20
C ILE A 14 13.48 22.79 17.42
N GLU A 15 13.68 23.22 18.66
CA GLU A 15 14.02 24.62 18.98
C GLU A 15 15.34 25.07 18.35
N ASN A 16 16.35 24.20 18.32
CA ASN A 16 17.63 24.45 17.65
C ASN A 16 17.48 24.56 16.13
N SER A 17 16.57 23.79 15.53
CA SER A 17 16.30 23.85 14.09
C SER A 17 15.59 25.16 13.70
N GLU A 18 14.66 25.64 14.53
CA GLU A 18 13.93 26.89 14.28
C GLU A 18 14.83 28.13 14.47
N THR A 19 15.70 28.11 15.48
CA THR A 19 16.70 29.18 15.70
C THR A 19 17.77 29.19 14.59
N TYR A 20 18.11 28.03 14.03
CA TYR A 20 19.00 27.91 12.86
C TYR A 20 18.33 28.45 11.58
N GLU A 21 17.05 28.14 11.36
CA GLU A 21 16.25 28.57 10.20
C GLU A 21 15.99 30.09 10.18
N ARG A 22 15.76 30.72 11.36
CA ARG A 22 15.58 32.20 11.46
C ARG A 22 16.80 32.99 10.98
N ARG A 23 18.00 32.39 10.96
CA ARG A 23 19.25 33.05 10.52
C ARG A 23 19.45 33.02 8.99
N ARG A 24 18.73 32.19 8.23
CA ARG A 24 18.83 32.12 6.76
C ARG A 24 17.61 32.76 6.08
N LYS A 25 17.72 34.05 5.73
CA LYS A 25 16.64 34.83 5.08
C LYS A 25 16.24 34.38 3.64
N ASN A 26 16.85 33.36 3.04
CA ASN A 26 16.70 33.09 1.60
C ASN A 26 16.24 31.67 1.19
N ASN A 27 15.68 30.85 2.07
CA ASN A 27 15.23 29.51 1.64
C ASN A 27 13.78 29.53 1.12
N SER A 28 13.59 29.04 -0.11
CA SER A 28 12.29 28.98 -0.80
C SER A 28 11.29 28.05 -0.07
N LYS A 29 9.98 28.26 -0.28
CA LYS A 29 8.92 27.41 0.31
C LYS A 29 9.13 25.91 0.03
N ALA A 30 9.74 25.55 -1.10
CA ALA A 30 10.03 24.18 -1.48
C ALA A 30 11.15 23.55 -0.63
N SER A 31 12.18 24.34 -0.27
CA SER A 31 13.26 23.88 0.61
C SER A 31 12.77 23.66 2.04
N ARG A 32 11.81 24.47 2.49
CA ARG A 32 11.15 24.30 3.80
C ARG A 32 10.39 22.97 3.83
N LYS A 33 9.57 22.69 2.80
CA LYS A 33 8.80 21.45 2.71
C LYS A 33 9.67 20.19 2.71
N ARG A 34 10.80 20.20 1.98
CA ARG A 34 11.75 19.07 1.96
C ARG A 34 12.45 18.83 3.29
N ARG A 35 12.94 19.90 3.94
CA ARG A 35 13.62 19.78 5.24
C ARG A 35 12.67 19.28 6.33
N TRP A 36 11.42 19.74 6.33
CA TRP A 36 10.39 19.23 7.24
C TRP A 36 10.05 17.76 6.98
N GLN A 37 10.09 17.31 5.73
CA GLN A 37 9.92 15.90 5.37
C GLN A 37 11.11 15.03 5.81
N GLU A 38 12.34 15.52 5.64
CA GLU A 38 13.57 14.84 6.10
C GLU A 38 13.63 14.72 7.63
N LEU A 39 13.30 15.80 8.36
CA LEU A 39 13.24 15.78 9.82
C LEU A 39 12.14 14.86 10.35
N TRP A 40 10.99 14.77 9.66
CA TRP A 40 9.95 13.81 10.00
C TRP A 40 10.40 12.37 9.79
N GLN A 41 11.19 12.10 8.75
CA GLN A 41 11.73 10.77 8.50
C GLN A 41 12.77 10.38 9.57
N GLU A 42 13.69 11.29 9.91
CA GLU A 42 14.67 11.06 10.97
C GLU A 42 13.99 10.82 12.34
N VAL A 43 12.94 11.58 12.64
CA VAL A 43 12.16 11.41 13.89
C VAL A 43 11.36 10.09 13.86
N SER A 44 10.75 9.75 12.73
CA SER A 44 10.02 8.48 12.55
C SER A 44 10.94 7.26 12.73
N ASP A 45 12.16 7.33 12.21
CA ASP A 45 13.14 6.24 12.30
C ASP A 45 13.64 6.05 13.74
N ILE A 46 13.69 7.12 14.54
CA ILE A 46 14.02 7.07 15.97
C ILE A 46 12.91 6.38 16.79
N PHE A 47 11.65 6.50 16.39
CA PHE A 47 10.51 5.95 17.13
C PHE A 47 10.09 4.53 16.72
N ASN A 48 10.63 3.97 15.64
CA ASN A 48 10.18 2.68 15.10
C ASN A 48 10.88 1.44 15.66
N THR A 49 11.64 1.55 16.76
CA THR A 49 12.29 0.39 17.39
C THR A 49 11.55 -0.22 18.58
N GLU A 50 10.45 0.35 19.10
CA GLU A 50 9.67 -0.33 20.14
C GLU A 50 8.16 -0.28 19.88
N ALA A 51 7.56 -1.47 19.92
CA ALA A 51 6.17 -1.74 19.66
C ALA A 51 5.22 -0.94 20.56
N SER A 52 4.09 -0.54 19.97
CA SER A 52 2.82 -0.21 20.64
C SER A 52 2.80 1.07 21.50
N PHE A 53 2.61 2.22 20.86
CA PHE A 53 2.05 3.40 21.54
C PHE A 53 0.57 3.53 21.19
N SER A 54 -0.28 2.79 21.90
CA SER A 54 -1.72 3.02 21.92
C SER A 54 -2.05 4.08 22.97
N THR A 55 -2.95 5.00 22.62
CA THR A 55 -3.55 6.07 23.43
C THR A 55 -2.67 7.27 23.78
N PHE A 56 -2.76 8.35 22.99
CA PHE A 56 -3.01 9.72 23.47
C PHE A 56 -3.57 10.58 22.33
N GLY A 57 -4.85 10.98 22.42
CA GLY A 57 -5.44 12.17 21.79
C GLY A 57 -5.55 12.24 20.25
N SER A 58 -6.78 12.22 19.74
CA SER A 58 -7.22 12.75 18.42
C SER A 58 -6.61 14.13 18.11
N GLU A 59 -6.08 14.54 16.94
CA GLU A 59 -5.91 14.13 15.53
C GLU A 59 -4.80 15.08 14.95
N PRO A 60 -4.11 14.85 13.80
CA PRO A 60 -4.22 13.76 12.83
C PRO A 60 -2.88 13.05 12.53
N GLN A 61 -2.86 11.72 12.58
CA GLN A 61 -1.98 10.93 11.70
C GLN A 61 -2.74 10.46 10.45
N LYS A 62 -3.70 11.27 9.98
CA LYS A 62 -4.61 10.91 8.88
C LYS A 62 -3.97 11.01 7.49
N GLN A 63 -2.67 11.28 7.39
CA GLN A 63 -2.02 11.57 6.12
C GLN A 63 -1.16 10.41 5.58
N TYR A 64 -0.96 9.33 6.34
CA TYR A 64 -0.12 8.19 5.90
C TYR A 64 -0.58 6.80 6.39
N ALA A 65 -1.69 6.70 7.12
CA ALA A 65 -2.21 5.42 7.58
C ALA A 65 -3.31 4.93 6.64
N TYR A 66 -3.22 3.67 6.21
CA TYR A 66 -4.34 2.99 5.55
C TYR A 66 -5.46 2.78 6.57
N THR A 67 -6.71 2.87 6.13
CA THR A 67 -7.81 2.23 6.87
C THR A 67 -7.78 0.74 6.53
N GLU A 68 -7.70 -0.12 7.55
CA GLU A 68 -7.68 -1.57 7.33
C GLU A 68 -9.10 -2.15 7.45
N ILE A 69 -9.53 -2.82 6.38
CA ILE A 69 -10.84 -3.46 6.27
C ILE A 69 -10.60 -4.96 6.09
N LEU A 70 -11.13 -5.75 7.02
CA LEU A 70 -10.91 -7.18 7.09
C LEU A 70 -12.24 -7.91 6.91
N GLY A 71 -12.27 -8.83 5.94
CA GLY A 71 -13.33 -9.81 5.79
C GLY A 71 -13.28 -10.89 6.88
N THR A 72 -14.04 -11.94 6.66
CA THR A 72 -14.35 -13.01 7.59
C THR A 72 -13.68 -14.30 7.14
N GLN A 73 -14.38 -15.42 7.17
CA GLN A 73 -13.93 -16.69 6.58
C GLN A 73 -14.96 -17.20 5.56
N ASN A 74 -15.95 -16.37 5.23
CA ASN A 74 -17.00 -16.63 4.26
C ASN A 74 -16.94 -15.54 3.19
N ASP A 75 -17.71 -15.70 2.12
CA ASP A 75 -17.85 -14.71 1.06
C ASP A 75 -18.28 -13.34 1.61
N ASP A 76 -17.44 -12.32 1.38
CA ASP A 76 -17.65 -10.95 1.82
C ASP A 76 -17.70 -9.95 0.66
N GLU A 77 -18.48 -8.87 0.83
CA GLU A 77 -18.37 -7.65 0.01
C GLU A 77 -17.67 -6.58 0.85
N LEU A 78 -16.44 -6.24 0.47
CA LEU A 78 -15.63 -5.23 1.12
C LEU A 78 -15.55 -3.97 0.26
N GLU A 79 -15.79 -2.83 0.88
CA GLU A 79 -15.76 -1.53 0.23
C GLU A 79 -14.89 -0.59 1.06
N GLY A 80 -13.89 -0.01 0.40
CA GLY A 80 -13.09 1.09 0.90
C GLY A 80 -13.85 2.42 0.84
N GLY A 81 -13.11 3.50 0.65
CA GLY A 81 -13.64 4.85 0.56
C GLY A 81 -12.82 5.70 -0.41
N SER A 82 -12.75 7.00 -0.13
CA SER A 82 -11.98 7.95 -0.96
C SER A 82 -10.55 8.17 -0.48
N ASP A 83 -10.16 7.47 0.58
CA ASP A 83 -8.85 7.56 1.22
C ASP A 83 -8.08 6.26 0.94
N ARG A 84 -6.81 6.16 1.39
CA ARG A 84 -6.04 4.93 1.22
C ARG A 84 -6.58 3.83 2.12
N ASP A 85 -6.93 2.70 1.54
CA ASP A 85 -7.47 1.55 2.25
C ASP A 85 -6.62 0.29 2.05
N LYS A 86 -6.73 -0.63 3.00
CA LYS A 86 -6.15 -1.97 2.89
C LYS A 86 -7.27 -2.98 3.10
N LEU A 87 -7.71 -3.60 2.01
CA LEU A 87 -8.80 -4.57 1.99
C LEU A 87 -8.21 -5.98 1.98
N ILE A 88 -8.63 -6.80 2.94
CA ILE A 88 -8.20 -8.21 3.08
C ILE A 88 -9.43 -9.10 3.21
N GLY A 89 -9.75 -9.88 2.17
CA GLY A 89 -10.92 -10.77 2.15
C GLY A 89 -10.78 -11.98 3.10
N ARG A 90 -9.62 -12.63 3.05
CA ARG A 90 -9.16 -13.80 3.84
C ARG A 90 -9.55 -15.16 3.24
N GLN A 91 -10.74 -15.67 3.52
CA GLN A 91 -11.24 -16.94 2.96
C GLN A 91 -12.66 -16.69 2.49
N GLY A 92 -13.06 -17.32 1.42
CA GLY A 92 -14.38 -17.10 0.81
C GLY A 92 -14.18 -16.60 -0.62
N GLN A 93 -15.24 -16.54 -1.40
CA GLN A 93 -15.22 -15.84 -2.69
C GLN A 93 -15.61 -14.39 -2.43
N ASP A 94 -14.61 -13.56 -2.24
CA ASP A 94 -14.77 -12.18 -1.82
C ASP A 94 -14.85 -11.23 -3.01
N PHE A 95 -15.55 -10.12 -2.79
CA PHE A 95 -15.64 -9.02 -3.72
C PHE A 95 -15.11 -7.75 -3.04
N LEU A 96 -13.97 -7.23 -3.50
CA LEU A 96 -13.26 -6.09 -2.91
C LEU A 96 -13.30 -4.89 -3.86
N ARG A 97 -13.75 -3.72 -3.37
CA ARG A 97 -13.71 -2.41 -4.07
C ARG A 97 -12.93 -1.39 -3.24
N GLY A 98 -11.80 -0.91 -3.74
CA GLY A 98 -11.05 0.20 -3.12
C GLY A 98 -11.79 1.54 -3.20
N GLN A 99 -12.39 1.81 -4.36
CA GLN A 99 -13.05 3.06 -4.77
C GLN A 99 -12.09 4.17 -5.17
N GLY A 100 -11.49 4.90 -4.24
CA GLY A 100 -10.59 6.00 -4.57
C GLY A 100 -9.51 6.13 -3.51
N GLY A 101 -8.27 6.34 -3.92
CA GLY A 101 -7.15 6.31 -3.00
C GLY A 101 -6.06 5.42 -3.56
N ASP A 102 -4.93 5.33 -2.86
CA ASP A 102 -3.90 4.37 -3.24
C ASP A 102 -4.08 3.15 -2.36
N ASP A 103 -4.81 2.14 -2.85
CA ASP A 103 -5.30 1.02 -2.05
C ASP A 103 -4.42 -0.22 -2.13
N ILE A 104 -4.54 -1.11 -1.13
CA ILE A 104 -3.93 -2.44 -1.15
C ILE A 104 -5.06 -3.48 -1.07
N LEU A 105 -5.24 -4.25 -2.13
CA LEU A 105 -6.28 -5.27 -2.22
C LEU A 105 -5.66 -6.66 -2.19
N ARG A 106 -6.10 -7.46 -1.23
CA ARG A 106 -5.72 -8.87 -1.08
C ARG A 106 -6.99 -9.69 -0.91
N GLY A 107 -7.34 -10.48 -1.94
CA GLY A 107 -8.49 -11.38 -1.91
C GLY A 107 -8.32 -12.41 -0.78
N GLY A 108 -7.39 -13.33 -0.94
CA GLY A 108 -7.07 -14.31 0.09
C GLY A 108 -7.07 -15.72 -0.48
N GLY A 109 -7.97 -16.56 0.02
CA GLY A 109 -8.14 -17.93 -0.46
C GLY A 109 -9.46 -18.06 -1.20
N HIS A 110 -9.49 -18.95 -2.21
CA HIS A 110 -10.53 -19.05 -3.24
C HIS A 110 -10.41 -17.94 -4.29
N ARG A 111 -11.43 -17.79 -5.13
CA ARG A 111 -11.45 -16.86 -6.26
C ARG A 111 -12.11 -15.58 -5.82
N ASP A 112 -11.32 -14.51 -5.76
CA ASP A 112 -11.80 -13.20 -5.41
C ASP A 112 -11.91 -12.27 -6.63
N VAL A 113 -12.73 -11.24 -6.49
CA VAL A 113 -12.85 -10.18 -7.48
C VAL A 113 -12.37 -8.87 -6.87
N LEU A 114 -11.36 -8.27 -7.48
CA LEU A 114 -10.69 -7.08 -7.00
C LEU A 114 -10.94 -5.91 -7.97
N VAL A 115 -11.33 -4.77 -7.43
CA VAL A 115 -11.54 -3.51 -8.16
C VAL A 115 -10.83 -2.41 -7.38
N GLY A 116 -9.76 -1.84 -7.94
CA GLY A 116 -8.99 -0.80 -7.28
C GLY A 116 -9.75 0.52 -7.25
N GLY A 117 -10.17 0.98 -8.43
CA GLY A 117 -10.83 2.26 -8.63
C GLY A 117 -9.84 3.36 -9.02
N GLY A 118 -9.99 4.54 -8.41
CA GLY A 118 -9.12 5.68 -8.66
C GLY A 118 -7.91 5.69 -7.74
N GLY A 119 -6.77 6.23 -8.19
CA GLY A 119 -5.52 6.27 -7.41
C GLY A 119 -4.61 5.06 -7.66
N ALA A 120 -3.39 5.04 -7.13
CA ALA A 120 -2.38 4.04 -7.48
C ALA A 120 -2.52 2.79 -6.60
N ASP A 121 -3.14 1.75 -7.14
CA ASP A 121 -3.55 0.58 -6.37
C ASP A 121 -2.51 -0.55 -6.42
N ILE A 122 -2.52 -1.40 -5.39
CA ILE A 122 -1.69 -2.59 -5.30
C ILE A 122 -2.58 -3.83 -5.17
N PHE A 123 -2.54 -4.70 -6.17
CA PHE A 123 -3.21 -6.00 -6.12
C PHE A 123 -2.21 -7.07 -5.69
N VAL A 124 -2.50 -7.76 -4.59
CA VAL A 124 -1.60 -8.76 -4.01
C VAL A 124 -1.84 -10.12 -4.66
N ILE A 125 -0.84 -10.61 -5.39
CA ILE A 125 -0.85 -11.95 -5.99
C ILE A 125 -0.46 -12.97 -4.93
N GLN A 126 -1.30 -13.99 -4.75
CA GLN A 126 -1.06 -15.09 -3.83
C GLN A 126 -1.12 -16.43 -4.55
N ASN A 127 -0.34 -17.39 -4.08
CA ASN A 127 -0.52 -18.79 -4.45
C ASN A 127 -1.62 -19.40 -3.56
N ALA A 128 -2.86 -19.13 -3.94
CA ALA A 128 -4.06 -19.63 -3.29
C ALA A 128 -4.60 -20.89 -4.01
N SER A 129 -5.70 -21.46 -3.51
CA SER A 129 -6.30 -22.66 -4.11
C SER A 129 -7.02 -22.41 -5.46
N ASP A 130 -7.26 -21.15 -5.82
CA ASP A 130 -7.84 -20.68 -7.09
C ASP A 130 -7.14 -19.35 -7.45
N TYR A 131 -7.60 -18.66 -8.49
CA TYR A 131 -7.06 -17.38 -8.95
C TYR A 131 -7.96 -16.20 -8.62
N ASP A 132 -7.37 -15.02 -8.50
CA ASP A 132 -8.11 -13.76 -8.37
C ASP A 132 -8.38 -13.10 -9.73
N VAL A 133 -9.41 -12.27 -9.80
CA VAL A 133 -9.75 -11.48 -11.00
C VAL A 133 -9.69 -10.00 -10.68
N VAL A 134 -8.77 -9.28 -11.30
CA VAL A 134 -8.70 -7.80 -11.25
C VAL A 134 -9.47 -7.23 -12.43
N ARG A 135 -10.40 -6.30 -12.18
CA ARG A 135 -11.29 -5.79 -13.24
C ARG A 135 -10.86 -4.49 -13.90
N ASP A 136 -9.96 -3.74 -13.29
CA ASP A 136 -9.65 -2.35 -13.68
C ASP A 136 -8.17 -1.98 -13.57
N PHE A 137 -7.28 -2.96 -13.71
CA PHE A 137 -5.83 -2.72 -13.70
C PHE A 137 -5.43 -1.66 -14.74
N SER A 138 -4.73 -0.63 -14.29
CA SER A 138 -4.22 0.46 -15.12
C SER A 138 -2.69 0.45 -15.15
N ASP A 139 -2.12 0.05 -16.29
CA ASP A 139 -0.68 0.13 -16.55
C ASP A 139 -0.11 1.53 -16.28
N GLY A 140 1.09 1.56 -15.70
CA GLY A 140 1.80 2.77 -15.29
C GLY A 140 1.19 3.53 -14.11
N LYS A 141 0.11 3.01 -13.51
CA LYS A 141 -0.58 3.59 -12.36
C LYS A 141 -0.70 2.60 -11.21
N ASP A 142 -1.15 1.38 -11.49
CA ASP A 142 -1.35 0.33 -10.50
C ASP A 142 -0.19 -0.67 -10.51
N TYR A 143 -0.10 -1.47 -9.46
CA TYR A 143 0.99 -2.41 -9.24
C TYR A 143 0.49 -3.78 -8.80
N LEU A 144 1.31 -4.79 -9.08
CA LEU A 144 1.11 -6.18 -8.69
C LEU A 144 2.14 -6.54 -7.63
N LYS A 145 1.68 -6.89 -6.42
CA LYS A 145 2.58 -7.29 -5.35
C LYS A 145 2.68 -8.80 -5.26
N LEU A 146 3.89 -9.34 -5.33
CA LEU A 146 4.10 -10.78 -5.17
C LEU A 146 4.05 -11.18 -3.69
N GLY A 147 3.25 -12.20 -3.38
CA GLY A 147 3.30 -12.86 -2.08
C GLY A 147 4.68 -13.46 -1.80
N SER A 148 5.00 -13.68 -0.51
CA SER A 148 6.36 -14.02 -0.04
C SER A 148 7.02 -15.26 -0.65
N ASN A 149 6.26 -16.13 -1.31
CA ASN A 149 6.73 -17.37 -1.92
C ASN A 149 6.76 -17.31 -3.46
N LEU A 150 6.58 -16.14 -4.04
CA LEU A 150 6.55 -15.92 -5.48
C LEU A 150 7.69 -14.98 -5.88
N ALA A 151 8.31 -15.26 -7.02
CA ALA A 151 9.27 -14.39 -7.67
C ALA A 151 8.88 -14.18 -9.13
N PHE A 152 9.12 -12.98 -9.66
CA PHE A 152 8.73 -12.60 -11.03
C PHE A 152 9.25 -13.58 -12.09
N ASN A 153 10.47 -14.09 -11.92
CA ASN A 153 11.09 -15.03 -12.86
C ASN A 153 10.47 -16.44 -12.86
N GLN A 154 9.54 -16.74 -11.95
CA GLN A 154 8.79 -17.99 -11.91
C GLN A 154 7.45 -17.89 -12.64
N LEU A 155 7.02 -16.67 -13.00
CA LEU A 155 5.71 -16.42 -13.58
C LEU A 155 5.73 -16.68 -15.08
N ALA A 156 4.66 -17.31 -15.55
CA ALA A 156 4.27 -17.27 -16.95
C ALA A 156 3.16 -16.22 -17.08
N ILE A 157 3.35 -15.22 -17.94
CA ILE A 157 2.37 -14.16 -18.19
C ILE A 157 1.97 -14.27 -19.66
N SER A 158 0.68 -14.45 -19.93
CA SER A 158 0.18 -14.71 -21.27
C SER A 158 -1.13 -13.99 -21.55
N GLN A 159 -1.41 -13.71 -22.83
CA GLN A 159 -2.71 -13.21 -23.26
C GLN A 159 -3.68 -14.37 -23.44
N GLN A 160 -4.89 -14.25 -22.89
CA GLN A 160 -6.04 -15.08 -23.22
C GLN A 160 -7.21 -14.18 -23.61
N ASP A 161 -7.64 -14.24 -24.87
CA ASP A 161 -8.59 -13.29 -25.47
C ASP A 161 -8.17 -11.82 -25.24
N ARG A 162 -8.90 -11.11 -24.38
CA ARG A 162 -8.63 -9.71 -24.00
C ARG A 162 -8.00 -9.57 -22.61
N ASP A 163 -7.79 -10.68 -21.92
CA ASP A 163 -7.30 -10.69 -20.54
C ASP A 163 -5.84 -11.13 -20.49
N THR A 164 -5.11 -10.60 -19.52
CA THR A 164 -3.78 -11.10 -19.17
C THR A 164 -3.90 -12.10 -18.04
N VAL A 165 -3.31 -13.28 -18.23
CA VAL A 165 -3.31 -14.36 -17.24
C VAL A 165 -1.88 -14.52 -16.69
N ILE A 166 -1.77 -14.46 -15.37
CA ILE A 166 -0.53 -14.67 -14.62
C ILE A 166 -0.60 -16.04 -13.96
N GLU A 167 0.34 -16.91 -14.30
CA GLU A 167 0.40 -18.31 -13.90
C GLU A 167 1.74 -18.66 -13.25
N ILE A 168 1.74 -19.71 -12.43
CA ILE A 168 2.94 -20.42 -11.99
C ILE A 168 2.76 -21.91 -12.22
N ASN A 169 3.71 -22.55 -12.92
CA ASN A 169 3.65 -23.99 -13.25
C ASN A 169 2.36 -24.45 -13.96
N GLY A 170 1.64 -23.54 -14.64
CA GLY A 170 0.36 -23.83 -15.32
C GLY A 170 -0.88 -23.63 -14.44
N ASP A 171 -0.71 -23.28 -13.16
CA ASP A 171 -1.81 -22.88 -12.29
C ASP A 171 -1.96 -21.35 -12.32
N ALA A 172 -3.18 -20.87 -12.60
CA ALA A 172 -3.48 -19.45 -12.60
C ALA A 172 -3.41 -18.88 -11.18
N LEU A 173 -2.78 -17.71 -11.06
CA LEU A 173 -2.71 -16.93 -9.83
C LEU A 173 -3.63 -15.72 -9.90
N MET A 174 -3.64 -15.04 -11.04
CA MET A 174 -4.43 -13.83 -11.24
C MET A 174 -4.77 -13.61 -12.71
N ILE A 175 -5.97 -13.11 -12.97
CA ILE A 175 -6.42 -12.65 -14.29
C ILE A 175 -6.66 -11.14 -14.23
N LEU A 176 -6.03 -10.40 -15.12
CA LEU A 176 -6.27 -8.98 -15.34
C LEU A 176 -7.22 -8.83 -16.52
N ARG A 177 -8.45 -8.38 -16.25
CA ARG A 177 -9.49 -8.24 -17.26
C ARG A 177 -9.16 -7.10 -18.23
N ASP A 178 -9.47 -7.32 -19.50
CA ASP A 178 -9.36 -6.30 -20.55
C ASP A 178 -7.97 -5.61 -20.61
N THR A 179 -6.93 -6.32 -20.17
CA THR A 179 -5.55 -5.85 -20.08
C THR A 179 -4.70 -6.58 -21.10
N ASP A 180 -3.98 -5.82 -21.94
CA ASP A 180 -3.05 -6.37 -22.92
C ASP A 180 -1.75 -6.82 -22.22
N VAL A 181 -1.30 -8.03 -22.53
CA VAL A 181 -0.11 -8.62 -21.90
C VAL A 181 1.16 -7.81 -22.16
N SER A 182 1.22 -7.06 -23.28
CA SER A 182 2.34 -6.19 -23.59
C SER A 182 2.47 -4.99 -22.65
N ALA A 183 1.40 -4.65 -21.92
CA ALA A 183 1.41 -3.65 -20.87
C ALA A 183 2.00 -4.18 -19.55
N ILE A 184 2.13 -5.50 -19.38
CA ILE A 184 2.65 -6.09 -18.15
C ILE A 184 4.14 -6.37 -18.29
N THR A 185 4.93 -5.63 -17.52
CA THR A 185 6.38 -5.72 -17.48
C THR A 185 6.86 -5.97 -16.05
N GLN A 186 8.17 -6.16 -15.87
CA GLN A 186 8.73 -6.29 -14.51
C GLN A 186 8.53 -5.01 -13.67
N ALA A 187 8.34 -3.85 -14.29
CA ALA A 187 8.16 -2.58 -13.57
C ALA A 187 6.84 -2.49 -12.81
N ASP A 188 5.86 -3.31 -13.21
CA ASP A 188 4.53 -3.37 -12.60
C ASP A 188 4.54 -4.21 -11.31
N PHE A 189 5.64 -4.90 -11.02
CA PHE A 189 5.76 -5.76 -9.84
C PHE A 189 6.57 -5.10 -8.72
N VAL A 190 6.03 -5.13 -7.50
CA VAL A 190 6.59 -4.51 -6.28
C VAL A 190 6.77 -5.48 -5.11
#